data_AF-A0A8R2FAP6-F1
#
_entry.id   AF-A0A8R2FAP6-F1
#
_cell.length_a   1.000
_cell.length_b   1.000
_cell.length_c   1.000
_cell.angle_alpha   90.00
_cell.angle_beta   90.00
_cell.angle_gamma   90.00
#
_symmetry.space_group_name_H-M   'P 1'
#
loop_
_entity.id
_entity.type
_entity.pdbx_description
1 polymer ?
#
loop_
_entity_poly.entity_id
_entity_poly.type
_entity_poly.pdbx_seq_one_letter_code
_entity_poly.pdbx_strand_id
1 'polypeptide(L)'
;MVIKEPPSRLDAVDRLRCLPRQRYASSSIDLTSFQDSTHGHDFNQGHSRVVMTRKTERRIFVAPSKLGQKPKFETLTKETVQTFRGNKTERKVTSETKNIEETIDSKLDGSDDFLSSLSPSTSSQELKTSYKQRCTAIKSQKKIIIDNKTFIQECLDAHNQYRKKHRVPPMILSKKLCKYAEEWANYLSGKGLLEHRPSSSYGENLFCSWTSLPNHRIEGREPVDSWYEEIKFHPFGREPTTLKSGHFSQVVWATSKEMGVGVASNRSGQIFVVACYDPAGNFLGQFRENVPPVGGFKDAPLIPHLVQLSYTDEQLYKDSLKLHNDYRLKHGSGPLTLDKMLCRNALTWAKTLAKDDKFVHQPDNPFGENLFSIWSSNQVTARDAICNWYKAGKDYDYSREPRIIKSGQFTQLVWKGSHSMGIAMVKGKSGRIVIVANYNPPGNIMGQFMDNVLKPN
;
A
#
# COMPACT_ATOMS: atom_id res chain seq x y z
N MET A 1 -71.58 15.79 -23.11
CA MET A 1 -70.91 16.42 -21.94
C MET A 1 -71.62 15.85 -20.72
N VAL A 2 -71.05 14.98 -19.91
CA VAL A 2 -69.83 15.11 -19.11
C VAL A 2 -69.14 13.74 -19.00
N ILE A 3 -67.82 13.82 -18.84
CA ILE A 3 -66.79 12.79 -18.98
C ILE A 3 -66.86 11.78 -17.83
N LYS A 4 -66.75 10.47 -18.13
CA LYS A 4 -66.41 9.42 -17.16
C LYS A 4 -64.91 9.14 -17.25
N GLU A 5 -64.14 9.63 -16.30
CA GLU A 5 -62.79 9.12 -16.00
C GLU A 5 -62.89 8.01 -14.94
N PRO A 6 -62.14 6.91 -15.08
CA PRO A 6 -61.99 5.92 -14.01
C PRO A 6 -61.01 6.40 -12.93
N PRO A 7 -61.22 6.00 -11.66
CA PRO A 7 -60.42 6.47 -10.53
C PRO A 7 -59.00 5.89 -10.51
N SER A 8 -58.15 6.66 -9.82
CA SER A 8 -56.72 6.55 -9.63
C SER A 8 -56.24 5.22 -9.04
N ARG A 9 -55.05 4.82 -9.50
CA ARG A 9 -54.30 3.63 -9.10
C ARG A 9 -53.53 3.91 -7.81
N LEU A 10 -54.16 3.67 -6.66
CA LEU A 10 -53.50 3.41 -5.39
C LEU A 10 -54.11 2.15 -4.77
N ASP A 11 -53.24 1.36 -4.14
CA ASP A 11 -53.50 0.17 -3.32
C ASP A 11 -53.69 -1.18 -4.05
N ALA A 12 -52.56 -1.74 -4.46
CA ALA A 12 -52.32 -3.18 -4.31
C ALA A 12 -50.94 -3.38 -3.66
N VAL A 13 -50.89 -3.06 -2.36
CA VAL A 13 -49.86 -3.53 -1.44
C VAL A 13 -50.15 -5.00 -1.13
N ASP A 14 -49.07 -5.78 -0.98
CA ASP A 14 -49.02 -7.16 -0.48
C ASP A 14 -49.52 -8.30 -1.37
N ARG A 15 -48.55 -8.98 -2.00
CA ARG A 15 -48.13 -10.36 -1.62
C ARG A 15 -47.11 -10.92 -2.63
N LEU A 16 -45.87 -10.49 -2.54
CA LEU A 16 -44.74 -11.33 -2.92
C LEU A 16 -44.01 -11.71 -1.64
N ARG A 17 -44.29 -12.94 -1.21
CA ARG A 17 -43.77 -13.58 -0.01
C ARG A 17 -42.27 -13.34 0.07
N CYS A 18 -41.87 -12.72 1.18
CA CYS A 18 -40.50 -12.59 1.65
C CYS A 18 -39.75 -13.90 1.46
N LEU A 19 -38.93 -13.97 0.42
CA LEU A 19 -37.81 -14.91 0.39
C LEU A 19 -36.86 -14.54 1.55
N PRO A 20 -36.27 -15.52 2.24
CA PRO A 20 -35.52 -15.23 3.45
C PRO A 20 -34.36 -14.29 3.13
N ARG A 21 -34.18 -13.26 3.97
CA ARG A 21 -33.01 -12.37 3.98
C ARG A 21 -31.72 -13.19 3.85
N GLN A 22 -31.04 -13.08 2.71
CA GLN A 22 -29.58 -13.19 2.70
C GLN A 22 -29.00 -11.79 2.62
N ARG A 23 -29.01 -11.15 3.80
CA ARG A 23 -28.04 -10.08 4.07
C ARG A 23 -26.65 -10.71 3.91
N TYR A 24 -25.72 -10.01 3.26
CA TYR A 24 -24.36 -10.04 3.77
C TYR A 24 -24.51 -9.76 5.26
N ALA A 25 -24.22 -10.74 6.11
CA ALA A 25 -24.13 -10.43 7.51
C ALA A 25 -23.18 -9.22 7.60
N SER A 26 -23.49 -8.24 8.43
CA SER A 26 -22.45 -7.40 9.00
C SER A 26 -21.56 -8.33 9.83
N SER A 27 -20.80 -9.20 9.16
CA SER A 27 -19.79 -10.01 9.78
C SER A 27 -18.70 -9.03 10.07
N SER A 28 -18.73 -8.46 11.28
CA SER A 28 -17.58 -7.84 11.88
C SER A 28 -16.41 -8.76 11.59
N ILE A 29 -15.42 -8.27 10.85
CA ILE A 29 -14.22 -9.04 10.54
C ILE A 29 -13.70 -9.58 11.87
N ASP A 30 -13.45 -10.89 11.97
CA ASP A 30 -12.77 -11.46 13.13
C ASP A 30 -11.29 -11.12 13.01
N LEU A 31 -10.97 -9.94 13.50
CA LEU A 31 -9.65 -9.34 13.41
C LEU A 31 -8.67 -9.91 14.45
N THR A 32 -9.03 -10.95 15.20
CA THR A 32 -8.18 -11.56 16.24
C THR A 32 -7.03 -12.39 15.68
N SER A 33 -7.10 -12.75 14.39
CA SER A 33 -6.05 -13.51 13.68
C SER A 33 -5.03 -12.63 12.92
N PHE A 34 -5.21 -11.30 12.93
CA PHE A 34 -4.29 -10.33 12.33
C PHE A 34 -3.55 -9.58 13.44
N GLN A 35 -2.24 -9.38 13.28
CA GLN A 35 -1.44 -8.62 14.24
C GLN A 35 -1.99 -7.18 14.36
N ASP A 36 -2.11 -6.68 15.60
CA ASP A 36 -2.58 -5.32 15.85
C ASP A 36 -1.53 -4.30 15.39
N SER A 37 -1.92 -3.43 14.44
CA SER A 37 -1.09 -2.34 13.92
C SER A 37 -1.13 -1.15 14.89
N THR A 38 0.04 -0.67 15.34
CA THR A 38 0.18 0.33 16.41
C THR A 38 0.31 1.77 15.92
N HIS A 39 -0.36 2.23 14.87
CA HIS A 39 -0.19 3.62 14.44
C HIS A 39 -1.48 4.28 13.99
N GLY A 40 -1.86 5.37 14.66
CA GLY A 40 -2.92 6.30 14.29
C GLY A 40 -2.40 7.72 14.30
N HIS A 41 -2.24 8.33 13.13
CA HIS A 41 -1.96 9.77 13.01
C HIS A 41 -2.67 10.35 11.79
N ASP A 42 -3.22 11.55 11.99
CA ASP A 42 -3.74 12.45 10.97
C ASP A 42 -2.59 12.99 10.11
N PHE A 43 -2.66 12.80 8.79
CA PHE A 43 -1.79 13.50 7.87
C PHE A 43 -2.55 14.67 7.25
N ASN A 44 -2.05 15.87 7.49
CA ASN A 44 -2.37 17.04 6.70
C ASN A 44 -1.08 17.81 6.45
N GLN A 45 -0.31 17.40 5.44
CA GLN A 45 0.88 18.13 5.00
C GLN A 45 1.01 18.09 3.47
N GLY A 46 0.70 19.24 2.85
CA GLY A 46 1.39 19.93 1.75
C GLY A 46 1.82 19.23 0.44
N HIS A 47 1.86 17.91 0.34
CA HIS A 47 2.45 17.22 -0.80
C HIS A 47 1.46 17.00 -1.94
N SER A 48 1.93 17.15 -3.18
CA SER A 48 1.10 16.93 -4.35
C SER A 48 1.02 15.45 -4.70
N ARG A 49 -0.20 14.92 -4.85
CA ARG A 49 -0.46 13.48 -5.08
C ARG A 49 -1.47 13.23 -6.19
N VAL A 50 -1.42 12.05 -6.79
CA VAL A 50 -2.34 11.57 -7.83
C VAL A 50 -3.25 10.48 -7.28
N VAL A 51 -4.55 10.61 -7.56
CA VAL A 51 -5.61 9.80 -6.97
C VAL A 51 -6.58 9.37 -8.09
N MET A 52 -6.99 8.10 -8.14
CA MET A 52 -7.75 7.53 -9.27
C MET A 52 -8.88 6.60 -8.86
N THR A 53 -10.00 6.65 -9.59
CA THR A 53 -11.13 5.72 -9.47
C THR A 53 -11.50 5.09 -10.80
N ARG A 54 -11.94 3.82 -10.76
CA ARG A 54 -12.52 3.10 -11.91
C ARG A 54 -13.87 2.47 -11.55
N LYS A 55 -14.88 2.72 -12.39
CA LYS A 55 -16.19 2.06 -12.36
C LYS A 55 -16.41 1.29 -13.67
N THR A 56 -16.82 0.04 -13.56
CA THR A 56 -17.17 -0.83 -14.68
C THR A 56 -18.63 -1.25 -14.59
N GLU A 57 -19.41 -0.92 -15.61
CA GLU A 57 -20.79 -1.37 -15.78
C GLU A 57 -20.85 -2.38 -16.93
N ARG A 58 -21.28 -3.62 -16.65
CA ARG A 58 -21.57 -4.59 -17.71
C ARG A 58 -23.06 -4.66 -17.95
N ARG A 59 -23.52 -4.24 -19.14
CA ARG A 59 -24.91 -4.32 -19.57
C ARG A 59 -25.10 -5.54 -20.46
N ILE A 60 -26.14 -6.33 -20.15
CA ILE A 60 -26.55 -7.46 -20.97
C ILE A 60 -27.73 -6.98 -21.83
N PHE A 61 -27.56 -6.98 -23.15
CA PHE A 61 -28.69 -6.82 -24.06
C PHE A 61 -29.20 -8.20 -24.44
N VAL A 62 -30.29 -8.64 -23.80
CA VAL A 62 -31.12 -9.68 -24.38
C VAL A 62 -32.16 -8.96 -25.22
N ALA A 63 -32.02 -8.97 -26.55
CA ALA A 63 -33.12 -8.56 -27.41
C ALA A 63 -34.16 -9.69 -27.40
N PRO A 64 -35.40 -9.49 -26.90
CA PRO A 64 -36.47 -10.43 -27.19
C PRO A 64 -36.80 -10.27 -28.68
N SER A 65 -36.92 -11.40 -29.39
CA SER A 65 -37.24 -11.54 -30.82
C SER A 65 -36.08 -11.40 -31.82
N LYS A 66 -35.34 -12.50 -31.98
CA LYS A 66 -35.22 -13.26 -33.23
C LYS A 66 -34.38 -14.51 -32.94
N LEU A 67 -34.93 -15.69 -33.24
CA LEU A 67 -34.30 -17.00 -33.04
C LEU A 67 -32.82 -16.97 -33.48
N GLY A 68 -31.89 -17.17 -32.54
CA GLY A 68 -30.50 -17.52 -32.84
C GLY A 68 -29.40 -16.47 -32.62
N GLN A 69 -29.67 -15.25 -32.14
CA GLN A 69 -28.57 -14.31 -31.83
C GLN A 69 -27.96 -14.57 -30.45
N LYS A 70 -26.63 -14.73 -30.41
CA LYS A 70 -25.83 -14.87 -29.19
C LYS A 70 -25.94 -13.61 -28.32
N PRO A 71 -26.00 -13.73 -26.98
CA PRO A 71 -26.07 -12.57 -26.10
C PRO A 71 -24.80 -11.71 -26.26
N LYS A 72 -24.98 -10.42 -26.54
CA LYS A 72 -23.87 -9.44 -26.60
C LYS A 72 -23.66 -8.81 -25.23
N PHE A 73 -22.39 -8.69 -24.84
CA PHE A 73 -22.01 -8.04 -23.60
C PHE A 73 -21.45 -6.66 -23.92
N GLU A 74 -22.02 -5.62 -23.31
CA GLU A 74 -21.47 -4.28 -23.34
C GLU A 74 -20.81 -3.98 -21.99
N THR A 75 -19.53 -3.63 -22.00
CA THR A 75 -18.79 -3.20 -20.82
C THR A 75 -18.43 -1.73 -20.97
N LEU A 76 -19.01 -0.89 -20.12
CA LEU A 76 -18.72 0.53 -20.01
C LEU A 76 -17.76 0.76 -18.85
N THR A 77 -16.59 1.31 -19.12
CA THR A 77 -15.58 1.66 -18.11
C THR A 77 -15.44 3.16 -18.03
N LYS A 78 -15.72 3.72 -16.85
CA LYS A 78 -15.53 5.13 -16.52
C LYS A 78 -14.39 5.30 -15.54
N GLU A 79 -13.43 6.13 -15.88
CA GLU A 79 -12.22 6.38 -15.12
C GLU A 79 -12.13 7.86 -14.75
N THR A 80 -11.78 8.15 -13.50
CA THR A 80 -11.59 9.52 -13.02
C THR A 80 -10.23 9.65 -12.35
N VAL A 81 -9.51 10.70 -12.70
CA VAL A 81 -8.17 11.00 -12.19
C VAL A 81 -8.16 12.39 -11.57
N GLN A 82 -7.63 12.50 -10.36
CA GLN A 82 -7.53 13.74 -9.60
C GLN A 82 -6.10 14.01 -9.12
N THR A 83 -5.61 15.24 -9.26
CA THR A 83 -4.39 15.70 -8.60
C THR A 83 -4.72 16.59 -7.41
N PHE A 84 -3.89 16.53 -6.40
CA PHE A 84 -3.98 17.37 -5.22
C PHE A 84 -2.69 18.16 -5.04
N ARG A 85 -2.79 19.38 -4.50
CA ARG A 85 -1.66 20.16 -3.96
C ARG A 85 -1.93 20.40 -2.49
N GLY A 86 -1.31 19.58 -1.62
CA GLY A 86 -1.78 19.43 -0.24
C GLY A 86 -3.20 18.87 -0.22
N ASN A 87 -4.15 19.60 0.38
CA ASN A 87 -5.54 19.13 0.53
C ASN A 87 -6.50 19.61 -0.56
N LYS A 88 -6.04 20.50 -1.46
CA LYS A 88 -6.89 21.06 -2.50
C LYS A 88 -6.77 20.24 -3.78
N THR A 89 -7.90 19.91 -4.39
CA THR A 89 -7.91 19.34 -5.74
C THR A 89 -7.43 20.40 -6.73
N GLU A 90 -6.43 20.05 -7.52
CA GLU A 90 -5.83 20.94 -8.52
C GLU A 90 -6.35 20.63 -9.93
N ARG A 91 -6.48 19.35 -10.29
CA ARG A 91 -7.01 18.90 -11.59
C ARG A 91 -7.91 17.68 -11.42
N LYS A 92 -8.98 17.59 -12.20
CA LYS A 92 -9.83 16.39 -12.33
C LYS A 92 -10.08 16.10 -13.82
N VAL A 93 -9.82 14.86 -14.25
CA VAL A 93 -10.06 14.39 -15.62
C VAL A 93 -10.91 13.13 -15.55
N THR A 94 -11.91 12.99 -16.44
CA THR A 94 -12.76 11.80 -16.52
C THR A 94 -12.77 11.29 -17.96
N SER A 95 -12.57 9.98 -18.15
CA SER A 95 -12.66 9.29 -19.44
C SER A 95 -13.66 8.15 -19.37
N GLU A 96 -14.28 7.83 -20.51
CA GLU A 96 -15.25 6.74 -20.65
C GLU A 96 -14.90 5.91 -21.88
N THR A 97 -14.85 4.59 -21.70
CA THR A 97 -14.55 3.62 -22.77
C THR A 97 -15.66 2.58 -22.83
N LYS A 98 -16.10 2.23 -24.04
CA LYS A 98 -17.16 1.25 -24.28
C LYS A 98 -16.60 0.09 -25.11
N ASN A 99 -16.60 -1.10 -24.52
CA ASN A 99 -16.20 -2.35 -25.18
C ASN A 99 -17.43 -3.24 -25.41
N ILE A 100 -17.53 -3.86 -26.59
CA ILE A 100 -18.59 -4.80 -26.94
C ILE A 100 -17.93 -6.15 -27.21
N GLU A 101 -18.25 -7.16 -26.41
CA GLU A 101 -17.77 -8.53 -26.61
C GLU A 101 -18.91 -9.42 -27.15
N GLU A 102 -18.63 -10.14 -28.24
CA GLU A 102 -19.47 -11.22 -28.76
C GLU A 102 -18.99 -12.55 -28.18
N THR A 103 -19.91 -13.45 -27.81
CA THR A 103 -19.57 -14.74 -27.22
C THR A 103 -18.72 -15.57 -28.21
N ILE A 104 -17.45 -15.79 -27.89
CA ILE A 104 -16.58 -16.71 -28.64
C ILE A 104 -17.08 -18.13 -28.36
N ASP A 105 -17.38 -18.89 -29.43
CA ASP A 105 -17.60 -20.33 -29.30
C ASP A 105 -16.30 -20.97 -28.80
N SER A 106 -16.35 -21.55 -27.60
CA SER A 106 -15.43 -22.62 -27.25
C SER A 106 -15.81 -23.86 -28.07
N LYS A 107 -15.30 -23.96 -29.30
CA LYS A 107 -15.15 -25.24 -29.99
C LYS A 107 -13.68 -25.67 -29.92
N LEU A 108 -13.45 -26.54 -28.94
CA LEU A 108 -12.62 -27.75 -28.95
C LEU A 108 -11.42 -27.79 -29.90
N ASP A 109 -10.24 -28.03 -29.33
CA ASP A 109 -9.30 -28.98 -29.92
C ASP A 109 -8.81 -29.97 -28.86
N GLY A 110 -8.96 -31.26 -29.16
CA GLY A 110 -8.22 -32.36 -28.53
C GLY A 110 -8.74 -33.04 -27.27
N SER A 111 -9.82 -33.85 -27.36
CA SER A 111 -9.82 -35.26 -26.93
C SER A 111 -11.21 -35.91 -27.10
N ASP A 112 -11.41 -36.58 -28.23
CA ASP A 112 -12.39 -37.66 -28.37
C ASP A 112 -11.95 -38.85 -27.49
N ASP A 113 -12.84 -39.30 -26.60
CA ASP A 113 -13.07 -40.70 -26.19
C ASP A 113 -13.67 -40.77 -24.78
N PHE A 114 -15.00 -40.68 -24.69
CA PHE A 114 -15.80 -41.60 -23.87
C PHE A 114 -17.29 -41.31 -24.07
N LEU A 115 -18.08 -42.38 -24.23
CA LEU A 115 -19.55 -42.42 -24.38
C LEU A 115 -20.09 -42.53 -25.82
N SER A 116 -19.54 -43.46 -26.60
CA SER A 116 -20.37 -44.30 -27.48
C SER A 116 -20.72 -45.62 -26.77
N SER A 117 -21.68 -45.57 -25.85
CA SER A 117 -22.56 -46.71 -25.54
C SER A 117 -23.50 -46.26 -24.42
N LEU A 118 -24.79 -46.21 -24.72
CA LEU A 118 -25.88 -46.69 -23.87
C LEU A 118 -27.20 -46.38 -24.60
N SER A 119 -27.85 -47.45 -25.02
CA SER A 119 -29.17 -47.51 -25.64
C SER A 119 -30.31 -47.16 -24.66
N PRO A 120 -31.51 -46.83 -25.16
CA PRO A 120 -32.55 -46.16 -24.40
C PRO A 120 -33.50 -47.16 -23.72
N SER A 121 -33.37 -47.36 -22.41
CA SER A 121 -34.45 -47.89 -21.59
C SER A 121 -34.19 -47.67 -20.11
N THR A 122 -34.55 -46.49 -19.59
CA THR A 122 -34.65 -46.31 -18.13
C THR A 122 -35.78 -45.36 -17.81
N SER A 123 -36.80 -45.91 -17.13
CA SER A 123 -38.05 -45.24 -16.79
C SER A 123 -37.82 -44.00 -15.92
N SER A 124 -38.63 -42.96 -16.17
CA SER A 124 -38.68 -41.64 -15.53
C SER A 124 -38.83 -41.64 -13.99
N GLN A 125 -38.88 -42.81 -13.35
CA GLN A 125 -38.90 -42.98 -11.90
C GLN A 125 -37.48 -43.09 -11.30
N GLU A 126 -36.50 -43.70 -11.98
CA GLU A 126 -35.14 -43.85 -11.43
C GLU A 126 -34.35 -42.52 -11.42
N LEU A 127 -34.59 -41.66 -12.40
CA LEU A 127 -34.05 -40.29 -12.44
C LEU A 127 -34.56 -39.41 -11.28
N LYS A 128 -35.77 -39.65 -10.78
CA LYS A 128 -36.35 -38.88 -9.65
C LYS A 128 -35.75 -39.28 -8.31
N THR A 129 -35.38 -40.55 -8.14
CA THR A 129 -34.76 -41.05 -6.90
C THR A 129 -33.30 -40.60 -6.77
N SER A 130 -32.54 -40.62 -7.87
CA SER A 130 -31.18 -40.08 -7.94
C SER A 130 -31.14 -38.56 -7.66
N TYR A 131 -32.14 -37.82 -8.17
CA TYR A 131 -32.30 -36.40 -7.88
C TYR A 131 -32.65 -36.15 -6.42
N LYS A 132 -33.53 -36.96 -5.81
CA LYS A 132 -33.88 -36.86 -4.38
C LYS A 132 -32.69 -37.20 -3.47
N GLN A 133 -31.86 -38.19 -3.81
CA GLN A 133 -30.66 -38.57 -3.06
C GLN A 133 -29.55 -37.50 -3.16
N ARG A 134 -29.39 -36.84 -4.32
CA ARG A 134 -28.53 -35.65 -4.45
C ARG A 134 -29.10 -34.45 -3.69
N CYS A 135 -30.43 -34.27 -3.68
CA CYS A 135 -31.08 -33.20 -2.92
C CYS A 135 -31.05 -33.41 -1.40
N THR A 136 -30.89 -34.64 -0.89
CA THR A 136 -30.65 -34.90 0.54
C THR A 136 -29.18 -34.73 0.95
N ALA A 137 -28.23 -34.92 0.04
CA ALA A 137 -26.82 -34.53 0.26
C ALA A 137 -26.63 -33.00 0.24
N ILE A 138 -27.54 -32.26 -0.41
CA ILE A 138 -27.60 -30.79 -0.44
C ILE A 138 -28.26 -30.21 0.84
N LYS A 139 -28.83 -31.04 1.72
CA LYS A 139 -29.43 -30.61 3.01
C LYS A 139 -28.45 -30.47 4.18
N SER A 140 -27.14 -30.47 3.92
CA SER A 140 -26.15 -29.94 4.86
C SER A 140 -25.60 -28.62 4.32
N GLN A 141 -26.47 -27.61 4.25
CA GLN A 141 -26.10 -26.24 3.87
C GLN A 141 -25.27 -25.62 5.00
N LYS A 142 -23.95 -25.82 4.98
CA LYS A 142 -23.04 -24.84 5.57
C LYS A 142 -23.09 -23.59 4.69
N LYS A 143 -23.62 -22.51 5.26
CA LYS A 143 -23.67 -21.15 4.74
C LYS A 143 -22.26 -20.69 4.32
N ILE A 144 -21.92 -20.76 3.04
CA ILE A 144 -20.64 -20.22 2.52
C ILE A 144 -20.79 -18.71 2.33
N ILE A 145 -20.63 -18.03 3.47
CA ILE A 145 -20.35 -16.59 3.59
C ILE A 145 -19.12 -16.31 2.70
N ILE A 146 -19.07 -15.19 1.96
CA ILE A 146 -17.77 -14.72 1.45
C ILE A 146 -16.93 -14.55 2.70
N ASP A 147 -15.94 -15.40 2.87
CA ASP A 147 -15.00 -15.19 3.94
C ASP A 147 -14.21 -13.93 3.53
N ASN A 148 -14.61 -12.76 4.05
CA ASN A 148 -13.93 -11.50 3.79
C ASN A 148 -12.42 -11.64 4.03
N LYS A 149 -12.03 -12.55 4.94
CA LYS A 149 -10.64 -12.93 5.16
C LYS A 149 -9.99 -13.53 3.92
N THR A 150 -10.66 -14.45 3.23
CA THR A 150 -10.21 -15.04 1.96
C THR A 150 -10.12 -13.98 0.85
N PHE A 151 -11.13 -13.11 0.69
CA PHE A 151 -11.10 -12.04 -0.33
C PHE A 151 -9.96 -11.03 -0.09
N ILE A 152 -9.78 -10.59 1.16
CA ILE A 152 -8.72 -9.65 1.55
C ILE A 152 -7.34 -10.29 1.35
N GLN A 153 -7.21 -11.58 1.64
CA GLN A 153 -5.98 -12.33 1.40
C GLN A 153 -5.68 -12.48 -0.10
N GLU A 154 -6.67 -12.81 -0.93
CA GLU A 154 -6.53 -12.85 -2.39
C GLU A 154 -6.07 -11.49 -2.96
N CYS A 155 -6.62 -10.39 -2.44
CA CYS A 155 -6.16 -9.05 -2.79
C CYS A 155 -4.67 -8.87 -2.43
N LEU A 156 -4.27 -9.18 -1.19
CA LEU A 156 -2.88 -9.07 -0.74
C LEU A 156 -1.94 -9.92 -1.61
N ASP A 157 -2.32 -11.16 -1.87
CA ASP A 157 -1.52 -12.12 -2.63
C ASP A 157 -1.34 -11.63 -4.08
N ALA A 158 -2.39 -11.13 -4.72
CA ALA A 158 -2.30 -10.54 -6.05
C ALA A 158 -1.36 -9.32 -6.06
N HIS A 159 -1.46 -8.40 -5.09
CA HIS A 159 -0.53 -7.27 -4.96
C HIS A 159 0.90 -7.75 -4.84
N ASN A 160 1.16 -8.69 -3.93
CA ASN A 160 2.50 -9.16 -3.65
C ASN A 160 3.11 -9.96 -4.80
N GLN A 161 2.29 -10.64 -5.61
CA GLN A 161 2.74 -11.24 -6.86
C GLN A 161 3.19 -10.20 -7.89
N TYR A 162 2.43 -9.13 -8.10
CA TYR A 162 2.84 -8.05 -8.99
C TYR A 162 4.05 -7.30 -8.45
N ARG A 163 4.06 -6.95 -7.17
CA ARG A 163 5.20 -6.31 -6.50
C ARG A 163 6.48 -7.12 -6.63
N LYS A 164 6.40 -8.45 -6.52
CA LYS A 164 7.52 -9.37 -6.77
C LYS A 164 8.02 -9.29 -8.21
N LYS A 165 7.14 -9.23 -9.22
CA LYS A 165 7.54 -9.02 -10.64
C LYS A 165 8.35 -7.73 -10.82
N HIS A 166 8.05 -6.72 -10.02
CA HIS A 166 8.71 -5.40 -10.03
C HIS A 166 9.90 -5.30 -9.07
N ARG A 167 10.25 -6.37 -8.35
CA ARG A 167 11.32 -6.42 -7.34
C ARG A 167 11.16 -5.37 -6.23
N VAL A 168 9.93 -5.01 -5.87
CA VAL A 168 9.64 -4.16 -4.70
C VAL A 168 9.20 -5.01 -3.51
N PRO A 169 9.46 -4.55 -2.26
CA PRO A 169 9.10 -5.31 -1.06
C PRO A 169 7.60 -5.66 -1.02
N PRO A 170 7.20 -6.83 -0.49
CA PRO A 170 5.79 -7.16 -0.32
C PRO A 170 5.14 -6.22 0.72
N MET A 171 3.84 -5.99 0.55
CA MET A 171 3.01 -5.34 1.56
C MET A 171 2.40 -6.37 2.51
N ILE A 172 1.92 -5.86 3.64
CA ILE A 172 1.30 -6.66 4.70
C ILE A 172 -0.08 -6.11 5.00
N LEU A 173 -0.99 -6.96 5.49
CA LEU A 173 -2.31 -6.49 5.88
C LEU A 173 -2.25 -5.74 7.21
N SER A 174 -2.93 -4.59 7.24
CA SER A 174 -3.11 -3.79 8.44
C SER A 174 -4.57 -3.82 8.85
N LYS A 175 -4.83 -4.36 10.04
CA LYS A 175 -6.17 -4.45 10.65
C LYS A 175 -6.86 -3.09 10.69
N LYS A 176 -6.12 -2.04 11.03
CA LYS A 176 -6.62 -0.67 11.04
C LYS A 176 -7.01 -0.20 9.64
N LEU A 177 -6.17 -0.44 8.63
CA LEU A 177 -6.49 -0.05 7.26
C LEU A 177 -7.64 -0.86 6.66
N CYS A 178 -7.76 -2.16 6.98
CA CYS A 178 -8.89 -2.98 6.54
C CYS A 178 -10.21 -2.42 7.09
N LYS A 179 -10.25 -2.09 8.39
CA LYS A 179 -11.41 -1.45 8.99
C LYS A 179 -11.71 -0.09 8.34
N TYR A 180 -10.68 0.74 8.13
CA TYR A 180 -10.81 2.05 7.50
C TYR A 180 -11.37 1.94 6.05
N ALA A 181 -10.87 0.99 5.27
CA ALA A 181 -11.31 0.71 3.92
C ALA A 181 -12.72 0.12 3.88
N GLU A 182 -13.06 -0.78 4.80
CA GLU A 182 -14.39 -1.38 4.94
C GLU A 182 -15.46 -0.32 5.27
N GLU A 183 -15.15 0.59 6.20
CA GLU A 183 -16.03 1.73 6.50
C GLU A 183 -16.31 2.57 5.25
N TRP A 184 -15.29 2.78 4.39
CA TRP A 184 -15.47 3.55 3.16
C TRP A 184 -16.25 2.76 2.11
N ALA A 185 -15.94 1.47 1.92
CA ALA A 185 -16.66 0.61 1.00
C ALA A 185 -18.16 0.58 1.34
N ASN A 186 -18.50 0.47 2.62
CA ASN A 186 -19.88 0.53 3.11
C ASN A 186 -20.53 1.90 2.84
N TYR A 187 -19.81 3.00 3.05
CA TYR A 187 -20.28 4.34 2.70
C TYR A 187 -20.59 4.46 1.19
N LEU A 188 -19.65 4.07 0.32
CA LEU A 188 -19.79 4.11 -1.13
C LEU A 188 -20.95 3.22 -1.61
N SER A 189 -21.07 2.02 -1.03
CA SER A 189 -22.18 1.09 -1.30
C SER A 189 -23.53 1.70 -0.92
N GLY A 190 -23.62 2.34 0.24
CA GLY A 190 -24.83 3.02 0.71
C GLY A 190 -25.23 4.21 -0.15
N LYS A 191 -24.25 4.92 -0.73
CA LYS A 191 -24.48 6.04 -1.65
C LYS A 191 -24.68 5.63 -3.12
N GLY A 192 -24.18 4.46 -3.51
CA GLY A 192 -24.14 4.03 -4.91
C GLY A 192 -23.18 4.84 -5.80
N LEU A 193 -22.29 5.62 -5.19
CA LEU A 193 -21.38 6.55 -5.85
C LEU A 193 -19.93 6.16 -5.57
N LEU A 194 -19.09 6.11 -6.61
CA LEU A 194 -17.67 5.81 -6.48
C LEU A 194 -16.86 7.12 -6.38
N GLU A 195 -16.30 7.39 -5.21
CA GLU A 195 -15.48 8.57 -4.94
C GLU A 195 -14.44 8.29 -3.86
N HIS A 196 -13.33 9.03 -3.92
CA HIS A 196 -12.28 8.90 -2.92
C HIS A 196 -12.68 9.46 -1.57
N ARG A 197 -12.11 8.88 -0.52
CA ARG A 197 -12.29 9.42 0.83
C ARG A 197 -11.66 10.81 0.93
N PRO A 198 -12.44 11.85 1.29
CA PRO A 198 -11.88 13.19 1.46
C PRO A 198 -10.89 13.20 2.63
N SER A 199 -9.82 13.99 2.49
CA SER A 199 -8.79 14.19 3.52
C SER A 199 -8.15 12.90 4.06
N SER A 200 -8.10 11.84 3.25
CA SER A 200 -7.39 10.62 3.63
C SER A 200 -5.88 10.82 3.56
N SER A 201 -5.19 10.38 4.62
CA SER A 201 -3.74 10.31 4.71
C SER A 201 -3.12 9.14 3.93
N TYR A 202 -3.94 8.17 3.52
CA TYR A 202 -3.48 6.94 2.89
C TYR A 202 -3.53 7.06 1.36
N GLY A 203 -2.73 6.22 0.70
CA GLY A 203 -2.97 5.90 -0.71
C GLY A 203 -4.32 5.20 -0.82
N GLU A 204 -5.04 5.39 -1.92
CA GLU A 204 -6.34 4.76 -2.12
C GLU A 204 -6.53 4.36 -3.58
N ASN A 205 -6.84 3.09 -3.82
CA ASN A 205 -7.36 2.60 -5.09
C ASN A 205 -8.81 2.18 -4.91
N LEU A 206 -9.64 2.59 -5.86
CA LEU A 206 -11.06 2.28 -5.86
C LEU A 206 -11.42 1.48 -7.10
N PHE A 207 -12.25 0.45 -6.88
CA PHE A 207 -12.83 -0.35 -7.94
C PHE A 207 -14.32 -0.51 -7.69
N CYS A 208 -15.10 -0.35 -8.75
CA CYS A 208 -16.51 -0.68 -8.72
C CYS A 208 -16.86 -1.54 -9.93
N SER A 209 -17.55 -2.64 -9.67
CA SER A 209 -18.22 -3.43 -10.69
C SER A 209 -19.73 -3.41 -10.45
N TRP A 210 -20.51 -3.57 -11.53
CA TRP A 210 -21.94 -3.78 -11.46
C TRP A 210 -22.34 -5.01 -12.25
N THR A 211 -23.28 -5.77 -11.72
CA THR A 211 -23.82 -6.96 -12.35
C THR A 211 -25.32 -7.08 -12.10
N SER A 212 -26.05 -7.56 -13.12
CA SER A 212 -27.46 -7.95 -12.97
C SER A 212 -27.61 -9.40 -12.53
N LEU A 213 -26.52 -10.17 -12.44
CA LEU A 213 -26.56 -11.58 -12.08
C LEU A 213 -26.74 -11.76 -10.57
N PRO A 214 -27.77 -12.51 -10.12
CA PRO A 214 -27.95 -12.77 -8.70
C PRO A 214 -26.76 -13.58 -8.16
N ASN A 215 -26.28 -13.24 -6.97
CA ASN A 215 -25.18 -13.91 -6.28
C ASN A 215 -23.83 -13.91 -7.04
N HIS A 216 -23.65 -13.05 -8.04
CA HIS A 216 -22.33 -12.85 -8.65
C HIS A 216 -21.34 -12.34 -7.61
N ARG A 217 -20.16 -12.96 -7.60
CA ARG A 217 -19.05 -12.64 -6.73
C ARG A 217 -17.85 -12.32 -7.61
N ILE A 218 -17.06 -11.37 -7.16
CA ILE A 218 -15.74 -11.08 -7.73
C ILE A 218 -14.69 -11.70 -6.81
N GLU A 219 -13.61 -12.19 -7.40
CA GLU A 219 -12.42 -12.63 -6.66
C GLU A 219 -11.60 -11.43 -6.20
N GLY A 220 -10.84 -11.57 -5.11
CA GLY A 220 -9.98 -10.50 -4.60
C GLY A 220 -8.87 -10.10 -5.57
N ARG A 221 -8.48 -11.00 -6.48
CA ARG A 221 -7.50 -10.70 -7.54
C ARG A 221 -8.06 -9.78 -8.63
N GLU A 222 -9.35 -9.88 -8.98
CA GLU A 222 -9.95 -9.10 -10.09
C GLU A 222 -9.72 -7.57 -10.01
N PRO A 223 -9.99 -6.87 -8.90
CA PRO A 223 -9.72 -5.44 -8.80
C PRO A 223 -8.23 -5.12 -8.95
N VAL A 224 -7.35 -6.00 -8.44
CA VAL A 224 -5.89 -5.82 -8.48
C VAL A 224 -5.35 -5.99 -9.89
N ASP A 225 -5.82 -7.00 -10.62
CA ASP A 225 -5.48 -7.21 -12.03
C ASP A 225 -5.90 -5.99 -12.86
N SER A 226 -7.14 -5.51 -12.68
CA SER A 226 -7.65 -4.30 -13.32
C SER A 226 -6.77 -3.07 -13.02
N TRP A 227 -6.37 -2.85 -11.76
CA TRP A 227 -5.46 -1.77 -11.40
C TRP A 227 -4.07 -1.94 -12.02
N TYR A 228 -3.55 -3.15 -12.08
CA TYR A 228 -2.22 -3.45 -12.61
C TYR A 228 -2.14 -3.29 -14.13
N GLU A 229 -3.21 -3.57 -14.87
CA GLU A 229 -3.26 -3.43 -16.34
C GLU A 229 -2.89 -2.03 -16.86
N GLU A 230 -2.95 -1.00 -16.02
CA GLU A 230 -2.50 0.35 -16.39
C GLU A 230 -0.98 0.46 -16.58
N ILE A 231 -0.22 -0.60 -16.26
CA ILE A 231 1.21 -0.71 -16.54
C ILE A 231 1.55 -0.32 -17.99
N LYS A 232 0.67 -0.65 -18.94
CA LYS A 232 0.84 -0.34 -20.38
C LYS A 232 0.91 1.17 -20.66
N PHE A 233 0.43 2.00 -19.74
CA PHE A 233 0.44 3.46 -19.85
C PHE A 233 1.56 4.11 -19.03
N HIS A 234 2.31 3.35 -18.23
CA HIS A 234 3.29 3.91 -17.30
C HIS A 234 4.66 4.14 -17.98
N PRO A 235 5.20 5.37 -17.97
CA PRO A 235 6.52 5.64 -18.50
C PRO A 235 7.61 5.37 -17.44
N PHE A 236 8.22 4.19 -17.48
CA PHE A 236 9.29 3.82 -16.54
C PHE A 236 10.53 4.72 -16.63
N GLY A 237 11.21 4.89 -15.48
CA GLY A 237 12.49 5.62 -15.38
C GLY A 237 12.37 7.15 -15.44
N ARG A 238 11.15 7.69 -15.53
CA ARG A 238 10.87 9.13 -15.55
C ARG A 238 9.52 9.42 -14.90
N GLU A 239 9.28 10.70 -14.61
CA GLU A 239 7.98 11.14 -14.12
C GLU A 239 6.89 11.00 -15.19
N PRO A 240 5.67 10.57 -14.83
CA PRO A 240 4.59 10.41 -15.78
C PRO A 240 4.05 11.78 -16.25
N THR A 241 3.99 11.96 -17.56
CA THR A 241 3.37 13.14 -18.19
C THR A 241 1.84 13.02 -18.27
N THR A 242 1.33 11.79 -18.14
CA THR A 242 -0.11 11.51 -18.09
C THR A 242 -0.44 10.74 -16.82
N LEU A 243 -1.63 10.95 -16.31
CA LEU A 243 -2.08 10.35 -15.06
C LEU A 243 -2.94 9.13 -15.34
N LYS A 244 -2.56 8.26 -16.29
CA LYS A 244 -3.37 7.08 -16.68
C LYS A 244 -2.98 5.80 -15.96
N SER A 245 -1.93 5.84 -15.13
CA SER A 245 -1.32 4.65 -14.53
C SER A 245 -1.23 4.70 -12.99
N GLY A 246 -2.12 5.44 -12.34
CA GLY A 246 -2.04 5.71 -10.90
C GLY A 246 -2.48 4.57 -10.03
N HIS A 247 -3.45 3.77 -10.49
CA HIS A 247 -3.81 2.57 -9.75
C HIS A 247 -2.64 1.59 -9.82
N PHE A 248 -2.07 1.39 -11.02
CA PHE A 248 -0.87 0.57 -11.21
C PHE A 248 0.30 1.05 -10.34
N SER A 249 0.65 2.34 -10.41
CA SER A 249 1.80 2.86 -9.67
C SER A 249 1.61 2.71 -8.16
N GLN A 250 0.38 2.83 -7.65
CA GLN A 250 0.10 2.58 -6.24
C GLN A 250 0.25 1.09 -5.87
N VAL A 251 -0.21 0.16 -6.72
CA VAL A 251 -0.05 -1.30 -6.50
C VAL A 251 1.44 -1.65 -6.32
N VAL A 252 2.31 -1.10 -7.17
CA VAL A 252 3.75 -1.40 -7.15
C VAL A 252 4.61 -0.35 -6.45
N TRP A 253 4.00 0.61 -5.74
CA TRP A 253 4.75 1.70 -5.10
C TRP A 253 5.74 1.15 -4.07
N ALA A 254 7.04 1.33 -4.32
CA ALA A 254 8.10 0.62 -3.60
C ALA A 254 8.08 0.86 -2.08
N THR A 255 7.73 2.08 -1.66
CA THR A 255 7.74 2.48 -0.25
C THR A 255 6.45 2.19 0.51
N SER A 256 5.34 1.80 -0.15
CA SER A 256 4.11 1.35 0.53
C SER A 256 4.35 0.00 1.21
N LYS A 257 3.99 -0.12 2.49
CA LYS A 257 4.35 -1.25 3.36
C LYS A 257 3.14 -2.01 3.88
N GLU A 258 2.11 -1.28 4.24
CA GLU A 258 0.85 -1.81 4.74
C GLU A 258 -0.26 -1.53 3.73
N MET A 259 -1.20 -2.46 3.65
CA MET A 259 -2.44 -2.24 2.94
C MET A 259 -3.63 -2.73 3.76
N GLY A 260 -4.79 -2.17 3.47
CA GLY A 260 -6.06 -2.68 3.97
C GLY A 260 -7.11 -2.66 2.89
N VAL A 261 -7.98 -3.67 2.88
CA VAL A 261 -9.00 -3.83 1.86
C VAL A 261 -10.38 -3.90 2.50
N GLY A 262 -11.31 -3.16 1.93
CA GLY A 262 -12.73 -3.20 2.25
C GLY A 262 -13.54 -3.55 1.01
N VAL A 263 -14.55 -4.40 1.17
CA VAL A 263 -15.48 -4.76 0.11
C VAL A 263 -16.91 -4.62 0.62
N ALA A 264 -17.78 -4.01 -0.17
CA ALA A 264 -19.20 -3.90 0.13
C ALA A 264 -20.03 -3.93 -1.16
N SER A 265 -21.24 -4.46 -1.08
CA SER A 265 -22.17 -4.49 -2.21
C SER A 265 -23.51 -3.86 -1.85
N ASN A 266 -24.22 -3.31 -2.84
CA ASN A 266 -25.55 -2.76 -2.65
C ASN A 266 -26.64 -3.60 -3.33
N ARG A 267 -27.90 -3.27 -3.02
CA ARG A 267 -29.08 -3.99 -3.57
C ARG A 267 -29.21 -3.87 -5.08
N SER A 268 -28.59 -2.84 -5.67
CA SER A 268 -28.58 -2.65 -7.12
C SER A 268 -27.63 -3.61 -7.82
N GLY A 269 -26.80 -4.38 -7.11
CA GLY A 269 -25.82 -5.29 -7.70
C GLY A 269 -24.45 -4.64 -7.96
N GLN A 270 -24.19 -3.45 -7.38
CA GLN A 270 -22.85 -2.85 -7.42
C GLN A 270 -21.99 -3.44 -6.31
N ILE A 271 -20.74 -3.75 -6.62
CA ILE A 271 -19.70 -4.15 -5.67
C ILE A 271 -18.64 -3.05 -5.66
N PHE A 272 -18.26 -2.60 -4.47
CA PHE A 272 -17.28 -1.56 -4.21
C PHE A 272 -16.11 -2.18 -3.47
N VAL A 273 -14.91 -2.03 -4.03
CA VAL A 273 -13.66 -2.45 -3.41
C VAL A 273 -12.81 -1.21 -3.17
N VAL A 274 -12.35 -1.06 -1.94
CA VAL A 274 -11.46 0.00 -1.48
C VAL A 274 -10.17 -0.64 -1.01
N ALA A 275 -9.04 -0.26 -1.59
CA ALA A 275 -7.73 -0.61 -1.07
C ALA A 275 -7.04 0.66 -0.56
N CYS A 276 -6.63 0.67 0.71
CA CYS A 276 -5.86 1.74 1.33
C CYS A 276 -4.41 1.30 1.52
N TYR A 277 -3.45 2.20 1.32
CA TYR A 277 -2.01 1.93 1.36
C TYR A 277 -1.29 2.88 2.30
N ASP A 278 -0.36 2.36 3.11
CA ASP A 278 0.46 3.15 4.03
C ASP A 278 1.94 2.71 3.98
N PRO A 279 2.90 3.63 3.80
CA PRO A 279 2.74 5.01 3.34
C PRO A 279 2.00 5.13 1.99
N ALA A 280 1.32 6.26 1.79
CA ALA A 280 0.68 6.59 0.52
C ALA A 280 1.69 6.60 -0.63
N GLY A 281 1.24 6.19 -1.83
CA GLY A 281 2.01 6.31 -3.06
C GLY A 281 1.58 7.51 -3.91
N ASN A 282 2.03 7.51 -5.16
CA ASN A 282 1.65 8.48 -6.19
C ASN A 282 2.00 9.94 -5.85
N PHE A 283 3.10 10.16 -5.13
CA PHE A 283 3.67 11.49 -4.93
C PHE A 283 4.37 11.96 -6.21
N LEU A 284 4.02 13.15 -6.68
CA LEU A 284 4.69 13.76 -7.83
C LEU A 284 6.18 13.99 -7.52
N GLY A 285 7.05 13.64 -8.45
CA GLY A 285 8.50 13.74 -8.30
C GLY A 285 9.15 12.53 -7.61
N GLN A 286 8.40 11.44 -7.38
CA GLN A 286 8.90 10.22 -6.73
C GLN A 286 8.56 8.94 -7.51
N PHE A 287 7.98 9.04 -8.71
CA PHE A 287 7.58 7.86 -9.49
C PHE A 287 8.80 7.10 -10.01
N ARG A 288 9.85 7.83 -10.40
CA ARG A 288 11.08 7.23 -10.94
C ARG A 288 11.72 6.26 -9.95
N GLU A 289 11.70 6.56 -8.66
CA GLU A 289 12.32 5.75 -7.61
C GLU A 289 11.38 4.67 -7.07
N ASN A 290 10.07 4.89 -7.15
CA ASN A 290 9.07 4.02 -6.51
C ASN A 290 8.31 3.11 -7.46
N VAL A 291 8.40 3.29 -8.78
CA VAL A 291 7.67 2.49 -9.79
C VAL A 291 8.66 1.84 -10.76
N PRO A 292 9.40 0.81 -10.32
CA PRO A 292 10.34 0.10 -11.19
C PRO A 292 9.62 -0.63 -12.33
N PRO A 293 10.30 -0.91 -13.45
CA PRO A 293 9.78 -1.81 -14.47
C PRO A 293 9.73 -3.27 -13.99
N VAL A 294 9.06 -4.13 -14.76
CA VAL A 294 9.15 -5.58 -14.54
C VAL A 294 10.62 -6.01 -14.60
N GLY A 295 11.05 -6.77 -13.60
CA GLY A 295 12.46 -7.11 -13.40
C GLY A 295 13.25 -6.09 -12.60
N GLY A 296 12.63 -5.04 -12.03
CA GLY A 296 13.32 -4.02 -11.23
C GLY A 296 14.16 -3.07 -12.09
N PHE A 297 14.85 -2.12 -11.45
CA PHE A 297 15.82 -1.26 -12.16
C PHE A 297 17.01 -2.10 -12.64
N LYS A 298 17.49 -1.86 -13.87
CA LYS A 298 18.52 -2.67 -14.54
C LYS A 298 19.88 -2.69 -13.82
N ASP A 299 20.09 -1.82 -12.84
CA ASP A 299 21.31 -1.72 -12.03
C ASP A 299 21.11 -2.09 -10.54
N ALA A 300 19.93 -2.60 -10.16
CA ALA A 300 19.63 -2.99 -8.78
C ALA A 300 19.94 -4.48 -8.55
N PRO A 301 20.80 -4.84 -7.58
CA PRO A 301 21.13 -6.24 -7.29
C PRO A 301 19.87 -7.03 -6.90
N LEU A 302 19.76 -8.23 -7.47
CA LEU A 302 18.74 -9.23 -7.15
C LEU A 302 18.89 -9.67 -5.69
N ILE A 303 17.89 -9.41 -4.84
CA ILE A 303 17.81 -10.03 -3.50
C ILE A 303 16.49 -10.80 -3.36
N PRO A 304 16.52 -12.14 -3.20
CA PRO A 304 15.34 -12.96 -2.92
C PRO A 304 14.95 -12.91 -1.43
N HIS A 305 13.67 -12.59 -1.19
CA HIS A 305 12.75 -13.04 -0.12
C HIS A 305 13.26 -13.31 1.31
N LEU A 306 12.92 -12.42 2.27
CA LEU A 306 11.96 -12.61 3.39
C LEU A 306 12.26 -11.66 4.57
N VAL A 307 11.18 -11.27 5.26
CA VAL A 307 11.04 -10.70 6.62
C VAL A 307 10.79 -9.17 6.73
N GLN A 308 9.58 -8.87 7.21
CA GLN A 308 9.04 -7.59 7.71
C GLN A 308 9.80 -7.04 8.92
N LEU A 309 9.96 -5.70 8.99
CA LEU A 309 9.40 -4.82 10.04
C LEU A 309 9.69 -3.34 9.69
N SER A 310 8.78 -2.47 10.16
CA SER A 310 8.69 -0.99 10.06
C SER A 310 10.01 -0.19 9.99
N TYR A 311 10.05 0.85 9.12
CA TYR A 311 11.22 1.70 8.78
C TYR A 311 12.44 0.86 8.40
N THR A 312 12.71 0.66 7.10
CA THR A 312 13.89 -0.13 6.74
C THR A 312 15.10 0.58 7.32
N ASP A 313 15.83 -0.11 8.19
CA ASP A 313 17.17 0.24 8.64
C ASP A 313 18.01 0.75 7.45
N GLU A 314 17.78 0.19 6.26
CA GLU A 314 18.35 0.64 5.00
C GLU A 314 18.10 2.13 4.66
N GLN A 315 16.89 2.67 4.81
CA GLN A 315 16.62 4.08 4.51
C GLN A 315 17.22 5.00 5.58
N LEU A 316 17.11 4.61 6.86
CA LEU A 316 17.83 5.26 7.96
C LEU A 316 19.33 5.34 7.64
N TYR A 317 19.94 4.23 7.23
CA TYR A 317 21.35 4.16 6.92
C TYR A 317 21.72 4.96 5.67
N LYS A 318 20.95 4.86 4.58
CA LYS A 318 21.17 5.60 3.34
C LYS A 318 21.08 7.11 3.56
N ASP A 319 20.02 7.58 4.21
CA ASP A 319 19.82 9.01 4.46
C ASP A 319 20.86 9.57 5.42
N SER A 320 21.20 8.79 6.46
CA SER A 320 22.24 9.19 7.40
C SER A 320 23.59 9.26 6.71
N LEU A 321 23.99 8.20 5.99
CA LEU A 321 25.26 8.16 5.27
C LEU A 321 25.36 9.29 4.25
N LYS A 322 24.30 9.49 3.45
CA LYS A 322 24.26 10.56 2.45
C LYS A 322 24.44 11.92 3.12
N LEU A 323 23.68 12.21 4.18
CA LEU A 323 23.73 13.52 4.82
C LEU A 323 25.08 13.79 5.52
N HIS A 324 25.68 12.77 6.14
CA HIS A 324 27.04 12.88 6.67
C HIS A 324 28.02 13.20 5.54
N ASN A 325 27.95 12.47 4.42
CA ASN A 325 28.85 12.66 3.29
C ASN A 325 28.64 14.00 2.58
N ASP A 326 27.40 14.50 2.49
CA ASP A 326 27.10 15.85 1.99
C ASP A 326 27.78 16.92 2.86
N TYR A 327 27.77 16.77 4.19
CA TYR A 327 28.47 17.68 5.09
C TYR A 327 29.98 17.51 5.04
N ARG A 328 30.50 16.29 5.04
CA ARG A 328 31.94 16.02 4.95
C ARG A 328 32.55 16.56 3.66
N LEU A 329 31.83 16.45 2.55
CA LEU A 329 32.24 17.01 1.26
C LEU A 329 32.43 18.53 1.34
N LYS A 330 31.53 19.25 2.05
CA LYS A 330 31.68 20.70 2.25
C LYS A 330 32.98 21.03 2.98
N HIS A 331 33.45 20.16 3.85
CA HIS A 331 34.69 20.33 4.61
C HIS A 331 35.89 19.62 3.95
N GLY A 332 35.79 19.12 2.71
CA GLY A 332 36.90 18.40 2.07
C GLY A 332 37.31 17.09 2.77
N SER A 333 36.48 16.56 3.67
CA SER A 333 36.70 15.26 4.31
C SER A 333 36.19 14.13 3.42
N GLY A 334 36.96 13.04 3.31
CA GLY A 334 36.59 11.87 2.50
C GLY A 334 35.26 11.23 2.96
N PRO A 335 34.51 10.58 2.07
CA PRO A 335 33.21 10.01 2.41
C PRO A 335 33.35 8.84 3.39
N LEU A 336 32.39 8.71 4.30
CA LEU A 336 32.23 7.53 5.15
C LEU A 336 31.57 6.40 4.36
N THR A 337 31.84 5.17 4.77
CA THR A 337 31.09 3.97 4.39
C THR A 337 30.29 3.41 5.57
N LEU A 338 29.14 2.80 5.31
CA LEU A 338 28.38 2.11 6.35
C LEU A 338 29.06 0.81 6.76
N ASP A 339 29.19 0.60 8.07
CA ASP A 339 29.68 -0.66 8.65
C ASP A 339 28.58 -1.34 9.48
N LYS A 340 28.33 -2.62 9.17
CA LYS A 340 27.26 -3.39 9.81
C LYS A 340 27.52 -3.65 11.30
N MET A 341 28.78 -3.76 11.73
CA MET A 341 29.13 -3.95 13.14
C MET A 341 28.91 -2.66 13.92
N LEU A 342 29.28 -1.51 13.37
CA LEU A 342 29.01 -0.21 13.98
C LEU A 342 27.50 0.06 14.09
N CYS A 343 26.69 -0.29 13.09
CA CYS A 343 25.22 -0.17 13.18
C CYS A 343 24.63 -1.03 14.31
N ARG A 344 25.16 -2.25 14.51
CA ARG A 344 24.75 -3.12 15.62
C ARG A 344 25.18 -2.58 16.98
N ASN A 345 26.39 -2.03 17.09
CA ASN A 345 26.87 -1.41 18.32
C ASN A 345 26.00 -0.20 18.69
N ALA A 346 25.76 0.70 17.73
CA ALA A 346 24.88 1.85 17.90
C ALA A 346 23.46 1.45 18.31
N LEU A 347 22.89 0.41 17.71
CA LEU A 347 21.56 -0.11 18.06
C LEU A 347 21.50 -0.65 19.48
N THR A 348 22.54 -1.35 19.90
CA THR A 348 22.63 -1.94 21.25
C THR A 348 22.65 -0.83 22.29
N TRP A 349 23.48 0.20 22.09
CA TRP A 349 23.56 1.33 23.01
C TRP A 349 22.29 2.20 23.00
N ALA A 350 21.71 2.47 21.82
CA ALA A 350 20.46 3.19 21.70
C ALA A 350 19.30 2.51 22.46
N LYS A 351 19.26 1.17 22.47
CA LYS A 351 18.28 0.39 23.27
C LYS A 351 18.51 0.55 24.77
N THR A 352 19.76 0.54 25.22
CA THR A 352 20.13 0.77 26.64
C THR A 352 19.68 2.17 27.08
N LEU A 353 20.05 3.20 26.33
CA LEU A 353 19.68 4.59 26.59
C LEU A 353 18.17 4.88 26.48
N ALA A 354 17.43 4.08 25.69
CA ALA A 354 15.97 4.20 25.60
C ALA A 354 15.24 3.50 26.77
N LYS A 355 15.93 2.61 27.49
CA LYS A 355 15.41 1.88 28.65
C LYS A 355 15.74 2.60 29.96
N ASP A 356 16.97 3.08 30.09
CA ASP A 356 17.44 3.81 31.25
C ASP A 356 17.24 5.31 31.01
N ASP A 357 16.74 6.08 31.98
CA ASP A 357 16.54 7.53 31.77
C ASP A 357 17.86 8.34 31.72
N LYS A 358 18.99 7.66 31.55
CA LYS A 358 20.33 8.24 31.47
C LYS A 358 20.66 8.63 30.03
N PHE A 359 21.27 9.80 29.85
CA PHE A 359 21.81 10.24 28.56
C PHE A 359 23.33 10.39 28.66
N VAL A 360 24.03 9.28 28.47
CA VAL A 360 25.49 9.19 28.66
C VAL A 360 26.15 8.44 27.51
N HIS A 361 27.42 8.77 27.24
CA HIS A 361 28.22 8.04 26.28
C HIS A 361 28.44 6.58 26.69
N GLN A 362 28.61 5.70 25.72
CA GLN A 362 28.90 4.28 25.98
C GLN A 362 30.23 4.15 26.73
N PRO A 363 30.25 3.54 27.94
CA PRO A 363 31.50 3.24 28.64
C PRO A 363 32.40 2.35 27.80
N ASP A 364 33.70 2.64 27.80
CA ASP A 364 34.75 1.88 27.10
C ASP A 364 34.48 1.66 25.60
N ASN A 365 33.77 2.59 24.95
CA ASN A 365 33.49 2.52 23.52
C ASN A 365 34.79 2.75 22.71
N PRO A 366 35.26 1.77 21.90
CA PRO A 366 36.45 1.93 21.08
C PRO A 366 36.22 2.82 19.84
N PHE A 367 34.98 3.25 19.61
CA PHE A 367 34.57 4.05 18.45
C PHE A 367 34.27 5.49 18.86
N GLY A 368 34.34 6.41 17.89
CA GLY A 368 33.79 7.76 18.08
C GLY A 368 32.26 7.68 18.24
N GLU A 369 31.64 8.59 18.97
CA GLU A 369 30.20 8.53 19.25
C GLU A 369 29.50 9.88 19.23
N ASN A 370 28.36 9.94 18.52
CA ASN A 370 27.39 11.01 18.66
C ASN A 370 26.08 10.48 19.21
N LEU A 371 25.53 11.20 20.19
CA LEU A 371 24.23 10.92 20.79
C LEU A 371 23.25 12.06 20.50
N PHE A 372 21.99 11.69 20.29
CA PHE A 372 20.88 12.62 20.24
C PHE A 372 19.68 11.98 20.95
N SER A 373 18.97 12.75 21.77
CA SER A 373 17.68 12.30 22.28
C SER A 373 16.68 13.43 22.32
N ILE A 374 15.42 13.07 22.11
CA ILE A 374 14.31 14.00 22.12
C ILE A 374 13.05 13.29 22.61
N TRP A 375 12.24 14.02 23.37
CA TRP A 375 10.87 13.61 23.69
C TRP A 375 9.96 14.23 22.64
N SER A 376 9.40 13.40 21.76
CA SER A 376 8.55 13.89 20.68
C SER A 376 7.45 12.89 20.36
N SER A 377 6.22 13.39 20.25
CA SER A 377 5.07 12.67 19.71
C SER A 377 5.09 12.62 18.17
N ASN A 378 5.93 13.44 17.53
CA ASN A 378 6.07 13.53 16.07
C ASN A 378 7.12 12.54 15.53
N GLN A 379 7.09 12.31 14.21
CA GLN A 379 8.12 11.54 13.53
C GLN A 379 9.45 12.31 13.57
N VAL A 380 10.41 11.79 14.33
CA VAL A 380 11.80 12.25 14.36
C VAL A 380 12.61 11.37 13.43
N THR A 381 13.48 12.00 12.66
CA THR A 381 14.35 11.32 11.69
C THR A 381 15.82 11.45 12.12
N ALA A 382 16.69 10.59 11.58
CA ALA A 382 18.13 10.78 11.76
C ALA A 382 18.61 12.13 11.22
N ARG A 383 17.93 12.69 10.20
CA ARG A 383 18.23 14.03 9.70
C ARG A 383 18.14 15.10 10.79
N ASP A 384 17.20 14.99 11.73
CA ASP A 384 17.08 15.98 12.82
C ASP A 384 18.31 15.96 13.72
N ALA A 385 18.75 14.76 14.11
CA ALA A 385 19.97 14.57 14.89
C ALA A 385 21.21 15.06 14.13
N ILE A 386 21.36 14.69 12.87
CA ILE A 386 22.54 15.02 12.06
C ILE A 386 22.59 16.53 11.78
N CYS A 387 21.45 17.17 11.46
CA CYS A 387 21.38 18.62 11.32
C CYS A 387 21.70 19.32 12.64
N ASN A 388 21.24 18.79 13.78
CA ASN A 388 21.55 19.33 15.09
C ASN A 388 23.06 19.23 15.40
N TRP A 389 23.67 18.07 15.19
CA TRP A 389 25.10 17.84 15.36
C TRP A 389 25.93 18.76 14.47
N TYR A 390 25.56 18.92 13.20
CA TYR A 390 26.28 19.81 12.28
C TYR A 390 26.17 21.29 12.69
N LYS A 391 24.98 21.74 13.13
CA LYS A 391 24.75 23.11 13.59
C LYS A 391 25.60 23.48 14.81
N ALA A 392 26.03 22.51 15.62
CA ALA A 392 26.92 22.76 16.76
C ALA A 392 28.31 23.32 16.34
N GLY A 393 28.66 23.25 15.05
CA GLY A 393 29.88 23.81 14.48
C GLY A 393 29.79 25.26 14.02
N LYS A 394 28.64 25.94 14.17
CA LYS A 394 28.42 27.32 13.68
C LYS A 394 29.52 28.29 14.14
N ASP A 395 29.92 28.19 15.41
CA ASP A 395 30.89 29.08 16.05
C ASP A 395 32.24 28.38 16.29
N TYR A 396 32.56 27.34 15.49
CA TYR A 396 33.81 26.60 15.61
C TYR A 396 35.00 27.44 15.08
N ASP A 397 36.06 27.51 15.88
CA ASP A 397 37.30 28.22 15.52
C ASP A 397 38.28 27.26 14.82
N TYR A 398 38.35 27.36 13.50
CA TYR A 398 39.23 26.53 12.64
C TYR A 398 40.71 26.93 12.71
N SER A 399 41.06 28.03 13.40
CA SER A 399 42.42 28.57 13.42
C SER A 399 43.27 28.00 14.56
N ARG A 400 42.67 27.27 15.50
CA ARG A 400 43.35 26.80 16.69
C ARG A 400 42.82 25.48 17.22
N GLU A 401 43.73 24.74 17.84
CA GLU A 401 43.39 23.52 18.56
C GLU A 401 42.47 23.83 19.77
N PRO A 402 41.33 23.14 19.92
CA PRO A 402 40.44 23.36 21.05
C PRO A 402 41.06 22.84 22.35
N ARG A 403 40.98 23.61 23.44
CA ARG A 403 41.38 23.16 24.78
C ARG A 403 40.30 22.30 25.46
N ILE A 404 39.04 22.50 25.06
CA ILE A 404 37.86 21.78 25.55
C ILE A 404 36.95 21.52 24.34
N ILE A 405 36.45 20.30 24.20
CA ILE A 405 35.64 19.87 23.08
C ILE A 405 34.18 20.28 23.33
N LYS A 406 33.82 21.52 22.97
CA LYS A 406 32.43 22.03 23.11
C LYS A 406 31.51 21.59 21.97
N SER A 407 32.07 21.42 20.77
CA SER A 407 31.34 21.06 19.54
C SER A 407 31.64 19.63 19.08
N GLY A 408 31.82 18.70 20.03
CA GLY A 408 32.29 17.33 19.76
C GLY A 408 31.46 16.56 18.73
N GLN A 409 30.15 16.82 18.68
CA GLN A 409 29.25 16.20 17.72
C GLN A 409 29.52 16.66 16.28
N PHE A 410 29.78 17.96 16.09
CA PHE A 410 30.15 18.54 14.80
C PHE A 410 31.52 18.02 14.36
N THR A 411 32.53 18.13 15.24
CA THR A 411 33.91 17.76 14.90
C THR A 411 34.04 16.28 14.56
N GLN A 412 33.31 15.39 15.25
CA GLN A 412 33.26 13.98 14.91
C GLN A 412 32.60 13.70 13.55
N LEU A 413 31.51 14.40 13.22
CA LEU A 413 30.77 14.23 11.97
C LEU A 413 31.67 14.56 10.75
N VAL A 414 32.46 15.63 10.85
CA VAL A 414 33.36 16.08 9.77
C VAL A 414 34.79 15.55 9.87
N TRP A 415 35.12 14.73 10.88
CA TRP A 415 36.48 14.26 11.17
C TRP A 415 37.12 13.52 9.98
N LYS A 416 38.17 14.09 9.40
CA LYS A 416 38.82 13.56 8.19
C LYS A 416 39.29 12.11 8.34
N GLY A 417 39.88 11.76 9.48
CA GLY A 417 40.45 10.44 9.76
C GLY A 417 39.43 9.32 10.03
N SER A 418 38.13 9.61 10.11
CA SER A 418 37.08 8.59 10.23
C SER A 418 36.67 8.10 8.85
N HIS A 419 36.58 6.79 8.67
CA HIS A 419 36.36 6.15 7.36
C HIS A 419 35.04 5.38 7.28
N SER A 420 34.56 4.89 8.41
CA SER A 420 33.34 4.09 8.50
C SER A 420 32.43 4.58 9.61
N MET A 421 31.12 4.39 9.43
CA MET A 421 30.11 4.75 10.43
C MET A 421 29.03 3.69 10.56
N GLY A 422 28.40 3.68 11.73
CA GLY A 422 27.13 3.02 11.95
C GLY A 422 26.19 3.92 12.72
N ILE A 423 24.88 3.78 12.51
CA ILE A 423 23.88 4.60 13.18
C ILE A 423 22.67 3.75 13.52
N ALA A 424 21.98 4.09 14.61
CA ALA A 424 20.72 3.48 14.97
C ALA A 424 19.79 4.49 15.63
N MET A 425 18.49 4.24 15.51
CA MET A 425 17.44 5.04 16.12
C MET A 425 16.48 4.11 16.86
N VAL A 426 16.21 4.42 18.13
CA VAL A 426 15.33 3.64 18.99
C VAL A 426 14.32 4.56 19.66
N LYS A 427 13.04 4.19 19.60
CA LYS A 427 11.97 4.84 20.37
C LYS A 427 11.69 4.00 21.62
N GLY A 428 11.97 4.56 22.79
CA GLY A 428 11.66 3.96 24.08
C GLY A 428 10.16 3.97 24.39
N LYS A 429 9.73 3.14 25.35
CA LYS A 429 8.33 3.02 25.77
C LYS A 429 7.71 4.32 26.28
N SER A 430 8.54 5.20 26.82
CA SER A 430 8.16 6.52 27.30
C SER A 430 7.88 7.53 26.17
N GLY A 431 8.15 7.18 24.91
CA GLY A 431 8.08 8.09 23.77
C GLY A 431 9.38 8.86 23.51
N ARG A 432 10.39 8.71 24.38
CA ARG A 432 11.75 9.20 24.16
C ARG A 432 12.38 8.52 22.95
N ILE A 433 12.89 9.30 22.02
CA ILE A 433 13.65 8.81 20.86
C ILE A 433 15.13 9.03 21.13
N VAL A 434 15.94 8.00 20.91
CA VAL A 434 17.40 8.02 21.05
C VAL A 434 18.04 7.64 19.72
N ILE A 435 18.99 8.45 19.27
CA ILE A 435 19.80 8.20 18.07
C ILE A 435 21.26 8.14 18.51
N VAL A 436 21.94 7.09 18.09
CA VAL A 436 23.36 6.83 18.35
C VAL A 436 24.07 6.65 17.02
N ALA A 437 25.18 7.34 16.80
CA ALA A 437 26.07 7.10 15.67
C ALA A 437 27.47 6.76 16.19
N ASN A 438 28.10 5.72 15.63
CA ASN A 438 29.48 5.35 15.89
C ASN A 438 30.37 5.57 14.66
N TYR A 439 31.63 5.92 14.89
CA TYR A 439 32.62 6.26 13.85
C TYR A 439 33.93 5.53 14.06
N ASN A 440 34.53 5.01 12.98
CA ASN A 440 35.79 4.29 13.04
C ASN A 440 36.74 4.71 11.90
N PRO A 441 38.01 5.03 12.17
CA PRO A 441 38.60 5.32 13.49
C PRO A 441 37.89 6.42 14.28
N PRO A 442 38.00 6.45 15.63
CA PRO A 442 37.40 7.50 16.46
C PRO A 442 38.01 8.87 16.14
N GLY A 443 37.17 9.91 16.17
CA GLY A 443 37.62 11.29 16.04
C GLY A 443 37.79 11.97 17.40
N ASN A 444 37.81 13.30 17.39
CA ASN A 444 37.92 14.13 18.61
C ASN A 444 39.18 13.84 19.44
N ILE A 445 40.27 13.43 18.79
CA ILE A 445 41.56 13.19 19.43
C ILE A 445 42.27 14.52 19.64
N MET A 446 42.57 14.87 20.89
CA MET A 446 43.27 16.10 21.24
C MET A 446 44.64 16.16 20.55
N GLY A 447 44.96 17.32 19.97
CA GLY A 447 46.18 17.55 19.20
C GLY A 447 46.06 17.19 17.72
N GLN A 448 44.90 16.72 17.25
CA GLN A 448 44.68 16.32 15.85
C GLN A 448 43.55 17.11 15.16
N PHE A 449 42.93 18.10 15.81
CA PHE A 449 41.76 18.77 15.25
C PHE A 449 42.11 19.61 14.03
N MET A 450 43.27 20.29 14.03
CA MET A 450 43.69 21.13 12.90
C MET A 450 43.82 20.35 11.58
N ASP A 451 44.22 19.07 11.64
CA ASP A 451 44.37 18.22 10.45
C ASP A 451 43.07 17.52 10.04
N ASN A 452 42.09 17.45 10.95
CA ASN A 452 40.90 16.63 10.78
C ASN A 452 39.58 17.40 10.69
N VAL A 453 39.52 18.65 11.15
CA VAL A 453 38.33 19.51 11.12
C VAL A 453 38.62 20.71 10.23
N LEU A 454 38.51 20.49 8.93
CA LEU A 454 38.83 21.49 7.93
C LEU A 454 37.71 22.53 7.80
N LYS A 455 38.06 23.74 7.38
CA LYS A 455 37.09 24.80 7.10
C LYS A 455 36.20 24.41 5.91
N PRO A 456 34.89 24.73 5.91
CA PRO A 456 34.03 24.46 4.76
C PRO A 456 34.49 25.29 3.54
N ASN A 457 34.48 24.66 2.37
CA ASN A 457 34.84 25.19 1.06
C ASN A 457 33.82 26.20 0.51
#